data_AF-A0A2U0DLD1-F1
#
_entry.id   AF-A0A2U0DLD1-F1
#
_cell.length_a   1.000
_cell.length_b   1.000
_cell.length_c   1.000
_cell.angle_alpha   90.00
_cell.angle_beta   90.00
_cell.angle_gamma   90.00
#
_symmetry.space_group_name_H-M   'P 1'
#
loop_
_entity.id
_entity.type
_entity.pdbx_description
1 polymer ?
#
loop_
_entity_poly.entity_id
_entity_poly.type
_entity_poly.pdbx_seq_one_letter_code
_entity_poly.pdbx_strand_id
1 'polypeptide(L)'
;MILSHISSILKYAQWFYKRQFVDHPQIKGKMISKFNAALKNYINEGQLEHNGLPTVAQLAQQLFVSPRYLSDLLKQETGKTAMEHIHIFLISEAKNLLRLNEKCIAEIAFQLGFENASYFTRLFKKQTGMKPMEFKNMSLN
;
A
#
# COMPACT_ATOMS: atom_id res chain seq x y z
N MET A 1 22.13 16.37 -20.05
CA MET A 1 21.75 15.09 -20.70
C MET A 1 21.83 13.89 -19.76
N ILE A 2 22.95 13.62 -19.09
CA ILE A 2 23.19 12.42 -18.26
C ILE A 2 22.21 12.25 -17.08
N LEU A 3 21.83 13.33 -16.40
CA LEU A 3 20.87 13.31 -15.28
C LEU A 3 19.46 12.81 -15.67
N SER A 4 19.03 13.04 -16.92
CA SER A 4 17.74 12.55 -17.42
C SER A 4 17.75 11.04 -17.64
N HIS A 5 18.87 10.51 -18.15
CA HIS A 5 19.06 9.07 -18.31
C HIS A 5 19.14 8.36 -16.96
N ILE A 6 19.89 8.91 -15.98
CA ILE A 6 19.94 8.35 -14.62
C ILE A 6 18.56 8.38 -13.96
N SER A 7 17.82 9.48 -14.09
CA SER A 7 16.46 9.58 -13.55
C SER A 7 15.51 8.60 -14.22
N SER A 8 15.67 8.36 -15.52
CA SER A 8 14.86 7.39 -16.26
C SER A 8 15.20 5.96 -15.86
N ILE A 9 16.48 5.63 -15.71
CA ILE A 9 16.97 4.33 -15.22
C ILE A 9 16.50 4.12 -13.77
N LEU A 10 16.57 5.13 -12.91
CA LEU A 10 16.09 5.04 -11.53
C LEU A 10 14.57 4.84 -11.49
N LYS A 11 13.81 5.56 -12.30
CA LYS A 11 12.36 5.33 -12.46
C LYS A 11 12.07 3.95 -13.00
N TYR A 12 12.86 3.45 -13.96
CA TYR A 12 12.70 2.12 -14.53
C TYR A 12 13.03 1.04 -13.51
N ALA A 13 14.11 1.21 -12.73
CA ALA A 13 14.49 0.32 -11.65
C ALA A 13 13.45 0.33 -10.53
N GLN A 14 12.92 1.50 -10.15
CA GLN A 14 11.84 1.64 -9.17
C GLN A 14 10.53 1.05 -9.68
N TRP A 15 10.21 1.20 -10.96
CA TRP A 15 9.01 0.62 -11.56
C TRP A 15 9.14 -0.88 -11.77
N PHE A 16 10.30 -1.36 -12.19
CA PHE A 16 10.63 -2.78 -12.29
C PHE A 16 10.62 -3.42 -10.90
N TYR A 17 11.20 -2.77 -9.89
CA TYR A 17 11.08 -3.18 -8.49
C TYR A 17 9.61 -3.22 -8.06
N LYS A 18 8.84 -2.16 -8.34
CA LYS A 18 7.41 -2.13 -8.01
C LYS A 18 6.63 -3.22 -8.75
N ARG A 19 6.94 -3.52 -10.01
CA ARG A 19 6.22 -4.52 -10.82
C ARG A 19 6.65 -5.95 -10.52
N GLN A 20 7.92 -6.17 -10.20
CA GLN A 20 8.48 -7.45 -9.81
C GLN A 20 8.17 -7.80 -8.35
N PHE A 21 8.00 -6.82 -7.46
CA PHE A 21 7.76 -7.05 -6.02
C PHE A 21 6.32 -6.79 -5.56
N VAL A 22 5.47 -6.12 -6.35
CA VAL A 22 4.01 -6.01 -6.04
C VAL A 22 3.25 -7.26 -6.51
N ASP A 23 3.74 -7.98 -7.53
CA ASP A 23 3.01 -9.11 -8.15
C ASP A 23 3.80 -10.44 -8.27
N HIS A 24 4.96 -10.64 -7.61
CA HIS A 24 5.60 -11.98 -7.53
C HIS A 24 5.87 -12.48 -6.10
N PRO A 25 5.53 -13.75 -5.79
CA PRO A 25 5.56 -14.35 -4.45
C PRO A 25 6.94 -14.85 -4.01
N GLN A 26 8.04 -14.11 -4.26
CA GLN A 26 9.41 -14.64 -4.06
C GLN A 26 10.40 -13.72 -3.33
N ILE A 27 9.95 -12.72 -2.55
CA ILE A 27 10.77 -12.27 -1.41
C ILE A 27 10.56 -13.30 -0.29
N LYS A 28 11.47 -14.28 -0.18
CA LYS A 28 11.45 -15.31 0.87
C LYS A 28 11.80 -14.72 2.25
N GLY A 29 10.97 -13.81 2.75
CA GLY A 29 10.82 -13.59 4.18
C GLY A 29 9.59 -14.36 4.64
N LYS A 30 9.75 -15.32 5.56
CA LYS A 30 8.60 -16.05 6.14
C LYS A 30 7.65 -15.08 6.84
N MET A 31 8.15 -13.93 7.29
CA MET A 31 7.35 -12.92 7.97
C MET A 31 6.57 -12.04 7.01
N ILE A 32 7.19 -11.48 5.95
CA ILE A 32 6.46 -10.62 4.99
C ILE A 32 5.29 -11.36 4.32
N SER A 33 5.44 -12.64 3.98
CA SER A 33 4.34 -13.41 3.38
C SER A 33 3.17 -13.59 4.35
N LYS A 34 3.44 -13.91 5.62
CA LYS A 34 2.43 -13.98 6.67
C LYS A 34 1.77 -12.63 6.94
N PHE A 35 2.56 -11.56 6.94
CA PHE A 35 2.07 -10.20 7.12
C PHE A 35 1.10 -9.80 6.00
N ASN A 36 1.48 -10.04 4.75
CA ASN A 36 0.62 -9.76 3.60
C ASN A 36 -0.67 -10.61 3.63
N ALA A 37 -0.58 -11.87 4.06
CA ALA A 37 -1.75 -12.73 4.23
C ALA A 37 -2.69 -12.21 5.32
N ALA A 38 -2.16 -11.84 6.50
CA ALA A 38 -2.95 -11.26 7.58
C ALA A 38 -3.65 -9.96 7.15
N LEU A 39 -2.93 -9.10 6.43
CA LEU A 39 -3.48 -7.85 5.91
C LEU A 39 -4.58 -8.09 4.85
N LYS A 40 -4.38 -9.06 3.95
CA LYS A 40 -5.38 -9.44 2.94
C LYS A 40 -6.64 -10.00 3.59
N ASN A 41 -6.49 -10.83 4.62
CA ASN A 41 -7.63 -11.38 5.37
C ASN A 41 -8.42 -10.28 6.07
N TYR A 42 -7.73 -9.34 6.73
CA TYR A 42 -8.37 -8.17 7.36
C TYR A 42 -9.28 -7.41 6.39
N ILE A 43 -8.85 -7.24 5.14
CA ILE A 43 -9.61 -6.49 4.13
C ILE A 43 -10.75 -7.33 3.54
N ASN A 44 -10.49 -8.61 3.23
CA ASN A 44 -11.50 -9.52 2.68
C ASN A 44 -12.67 -9.78 3.65
N GLU A 45 -12.40 -9.72 4.95
CA GLU A 45 -13.41 -9.87 6.01
C GLU A 45 -14.25 -8.60 6.22
N GLY A 46 -14.12 -7.59 5.35
CA GLY A 46 -14.88 -6.34 5.43
C GLY A 46 -14.51 -5.46 6.63
N GLN A 47 -13.39 -5.74 7.31
CA GLN A 47 -13.03 -5.06 8.55
C GLN A 47 -12.66 -3.58 8.33
N LEU A 48 -12.38 -3.16 7.10
CA LEU A 48 -12.11 -1.74 6.79
C LEU A 48 -13.31 -0.83 7.07
N GLU A 49 -14.52 -1.30 6.77
CA GLU A 49 -15.74 -0.50 6.95
C GLU A 49 -16.15 -0.40 8.43
N HIS A 50 -15.88 -1.45 9.21
CA HIS A 50 -16.29 -1.52 10.62
C HIS A 50 -15.20 -1.07 11.60
N ASN A 51 -13.95 -1.45 11.37
CA ASN A 51 -12.84 -1.25 12.30
C ASN A 51 -11.83 -0.21 11.81
N GLY A 52 -12.02 0.34 10.60
CA GLY A 52 -11.11 1.32 10.01
C GLY A 52 -9.76 0.72 9.59
N LEU A 53 -8.75 1.59 9.49
CA LEU A 53 -7.42 1.21 9.02
C LEU A 53 -6.77 0.13 9.89
N PRO A 54 -6.14 -0.90 9.30
CA PRO A 54 -5.40 -1.89 10.06
C PRO A 54 -4.21 -1.23 10.76
N THR A 55 -3.99 -1.58 12.02
CA THR A 55 -2.85 -1.10 12.80
C THR A 55 -1.74 -2.14 12.86
N VAL A 56 -0.49 -1.68 13.03
CA VAL A 56 0.66 -2.57 13.22
C VAL A 56 0.46 -3.46 14.46
N ALA A 57 -0.21 -2.95 15.51
CA ALA A 57 -0.46 -3.70 16.73
C ALA A 57 -1.40 -4.90 16.51
N GLN A 58 -2.52 -4.68 15.80
CA GLN A 58 -3.47 -5.74 15.47
C GLN A 58 -2.81 -6.85 14.64
N LEU A 59 -2.07 -6.48 13.59
CA LEU A 59 -1.39 -7.45 12.72
C LEU A 59 -0.28 -8.19 13.48
N ALA A 60 0.47 -7.51 14.36
CA ALA A 60 1.49 -8.14 15.18
C ALA A 60 0.89 -9.16 16.16
N GLN A 61 -0.27 -8.84 16.75
CA GLN A 61 -1.01 -9.76 17.61
C GLN A 61 -1.46 -11.01 16.86
N GLN A 62 -2.01 -10.87 15.65
CA GLN A 62 -2.39 -12.01 14.79
C GLN A 62 -1.19 -12.90 14.42
N LEU A 63 0.00 -12.32 14.37
CA LEU A 63 1.25 -13.01 14.04
C LEU A 63 2.03 -13.50 15.27
N PHE A 64 1.49 -13.31 16.49
CA PHE A 64 2.11 -13.67 17.76
C PHE A 64 3.51 -13.05 17.97
N VAL A 65 3.67 -11.79 17.57
CA VAL A 65 4.92 -11.04 17.71
C VAL A 65 4.66 -9.64 18.29
N SER A 66 5.71 -8.99 18.81
CA SER A 66 5.58 -7.59 19.23
C SER A 66 5.53 -6.65 18.01
N PRO A 67 4.81 -5.51 18.09
CA PRO A 67 4.73 -4.55 16.98
C PRO A 67 6.08 -3.98 16.55
N ARG A 68 6.98 -3.79 17.52
CA ARG A 68 8.36 -3.35 17.30
C ARG A 68 9.16 -4.40 16.55
N TYR A 69 9.15 -5.66 17.03
CA TYR A 69 9.84 -6.76 16.37
C TYR A 69 9.34 -6.96 14.94
N LEU A 70 8.02 -6.92 14.73
CA LEU A 70 7.44 -7.01 13.39
C LEU A 70 7.95 -5.89 12.48
N SER A 71 7.96 -4.66 12.97
CA SER A 71 8.43 -3.50 12.19
C SER A 71 9.91 -3.58 11.84
N ASP A 72 10.75 -3.97 12.81
CA ASP A 72 12.19 -4.12 12.65
C ASP A 72 12.52 -5.27 11.68
N LEU A 73 11.85 -6.42 11.84
CA LEU A 73 12.03 -7.58 10.98
C LEU A 73 11.60 -7.28 9.53
N LEU A 74 10.44 -6.67 9.33
CA LEU A 74 10.00 -6.28 7.98
C LEU A 74 10.94 -5.25 7.37
N LYS A 75 11.46 -4.30 8.16
CA LYS A 75 12.43 -3.32 7.68
C LYS A 75 13.75 -3.99 7.26
N GLN A 76 14.20 -5.00 8.01
CA GLN A 76 15.37 -5.79 7.66
C GLN A 76 15.13 -6.65 6.40
N GLU A 77 13.98 -7.31 6.28
CA GLU A 77 13.66 -8.19 5.15
C GLU A 77 13.37 -7.42 3.84
N THR A 78 12.78 -6.23 3.93
CA THR A 78 12.17 -5.55 2.77
C THR A 78 12.61 -4.09 2.58
N GLY A 79 13.38 -3.54 3.52
CA GLY A 79 13.72 -2.12 3.58
C GLY A 79 12.59 -1.20 4.09
N LYS A 80 11.42 -1.75 4.46
CA LYS A 80 10.23 -0.98 4.84
C LYS A 80 9.62 -1.48 6.14
N THR A 81 9.18 -0.55 6.96
CA THR A 81 8.46 -0.81 8.22
C THR A 81 7.09 -1.42 7.97
N ALA A 82 6.51 -2.05 8.99
CA ALA A 82 5.14 -2.59 8.94
C ALA A 82 4.11 -1.53 8.49
N MET A 83 4.21 -0.31 9.02
CA MET A 83 3.29 0.79 8.65
C MET A 83 3.42 1.19 7.18
N GLU A 84 4.64 1.18 6.64
CA GLU A 84 4.85 1.46 5.21
C GLU A 84 4.24 0.38 4.32
N HIS A 85 4.31 -0.89 4.72
CA HIS A 85 3.63 -1.98 4.01
C HIS A 85 2.11 -1.82 4.03
N ILE A 86 1.53 -1.46 5.18
CA ILE A 86 0.10 -1.15 5.30
C ILE A 86 -0.28 -0.06 4.30
N HIS A 87 0.46 1.06 4.30
CA HIS A 87 0.20 2.16 3.36
C HIS A 87 0.33 1.73 1.91
N ILE A 88 1.37 0.96 1.56
CA ILE A 88 1.58 0.49 0.18
C ILE A 88 0.40 -0.35 -0.29
N PHE A 89 -0.06 -1.27 0.56
CA PHE A 89 -1.18 -2.13 0.25
C PHE A 89 -2.47 -1.33 0.08
N LEU A 90 -2.80 -0.44 1.02
CA LEU A 90 -3.99 0.41 0.95
C LEU A 90 -4.00 1.27 -0.33
N ILE A 91 -2.84 1.80 -0.73
CA ILE A 91 -2.73 2.57 -1.97
C ILE A 91 -2.82 1.67 -3.21
N SER A 92 -2.38 0.42 -3.14
CA SER A 92 -2.59 -0.56 -4.21
C SER A 92 -4.09 -0.81 -4.40
N GLU A 93 -4.81 -1.04 -3.31
CA GLU A 93 -6.25 -1.27 -3.34
C GLU A 93 -7.01 -0.03 -3.83
N ALA A 94 -6.61 1.15 -3.36
CA ALA A 94 -7.16 2.41 -3.85
C ALA A 94 -7.00 2.57 -5.37
N LYS A 95 -5.88 2.15 -5.95
CA LYS A 95 -5.68 2.20 -7.40
C LYS A 95 -6.59 1.23 -8.14
N ASN A 96 -6.82 0.05 -7.59
CA ASN A 96 -7.76 -0.92 -8.16
C ASN A 96 -9.18 -0.33 -8.16
N LEU A 97 -9.60 0.24 -7.02
CA LEU A 97 -10.90 0.90 -6.92
C LEU A 97 -11.02 2.10 -7.88
N LEU A 98 -10.01 2.96 -7.98
CA LEU A 98 -10.06 4.12 -8.88
C LEU A 98 -10.15 3.75 -10.37
N ARG A 99 -9.69 2.55 -10.75
CA ARG A 99 -9.78 2.03 -12.13
C ARG A 99 -11.15 1.42 -12.45
N LEU A 100 -11.76 0.79 -11.45
CA LEU A 100 -12.96 -0.03 -11.64
C LEU A 100 -14.26 0.72 -11.30
N ASN A 101 -14.21 1.74 -10.46
CA ASN A 101 -15.40 2.38 -9.89
C ASN A 101 -15.65 3.81 -10.41
N GLU A 102 -16.92 4.11 -10.67
CA GLU A 102 -17.40 5.48 -10.91
C GLU A 102 -17.44 6.34 -9.63
N LYS A 103 -17.30 5.71 -8.45
CA LYS A 103 -17.32 6.36 -7.13
C LYS A 103 -16.39 7.57 -7.03
N CYS A 104 -16.80 8.53 -6.19
CA CYS A 104 -16.01 9.70 -5.89
C CYS A 104 -14.84 9.36 -4.93
N ILE A 105 -13.85 10.25 -4.88
CA ILE A 105 -12.62 10.03 -4.12
C ILE A 105 -12.91 9.89 -2.62
N ALA A 106 -13.92 10.61 -2.11
CA ALA A 106 -14.32 10.54 -0.71
C ALA A 106 -14.88 9.17 -0.36
N GLU A 107 -15.77 8.61 -1.19
CA GLU A 107 -16.33 7.27 -0.99
C GLU A 107 -15.24 6.18 -0.99
N ILE A 108 -14.27 6.29 -1.90
CA ILE A 108 -13.14 5.36 -1.92
C ILE A 108 -12.30 5.46 -0.65
N ALA A 109 -12.08 6.67 -0.14
CA ALA A 109 -11.36 6.86 1.11
C ALA A 109 -12.11 6.21 2.29
N PHE A 110 -13.42 6.44 2.41
CA PHE A 110 -14.23 5.85 3.47
C PHE A 110 -14.32 4.32 3.36
N GLN A 111 -14.49 3.78 2.16
CA GLN A 111 -14.48 2.32 1.91
C GLN A 111 -13.14 1.68 2.31
N LEU A 112 -12.04 2.41 2.18
CA LEU A 112 -10.71 1.97 2.63
C LEU A 112 -10.46 2.18 4.12
N GLY A 113 -11.47 2.58 4.90
CA GLY A 113 -11.38 2.80 6.34
C GLY A 113 -10.72 4.13 6.74
N PHE A 114 -10.52 5.08 5.82
CA PHE A 114 -10.02 6.41 6.17
C PHE A 114 -11.16 7.29 6.69
N GLU A 115 -10.98 7.86 7.88
CA GLU A 115 -11.92 8.84 8.46
C GLU A 115 -11.93 10.17 7.70
N ASN A 116 -10.84 10.48 6.97
CA ASN A 116 -10.66 11.76 6.31
C ASN A 116 -10.08 11.61 4.90
N ALA A 117 -10.87 11.99 3.89
CA ALA A 117 -10.48 11.97 2.48
C ALA A 117 -9.24 12.84 2.16
N SER A 118 -8.98 13.89 2.95
CA SER A 118 -7.79 14.74 2.81
C SER A 118 -6.53 14.00 3.24
N TYR A 119 -6.60 13.21 4.32
CA TYR A 119 -5.48 12.37 4.75
C TYR A 119 -5.18 11.29 3.71
N PHE A 120 -6.22 10.62 3.20
CA PHE A 120 -6.09 9.68 2.08
C PHE A 120 -5.42 10.33 0.87
N THR A 121 -5.89 11.50 0.44
CA THR A 121 -5.34 12.22 -0.71
C THR A 121 -3.85 12.54 -0.54
N ARG A 122 -3.45 12.98 0.67
CA ARG A 122 -2.05 13.28 0.99
C ARG A 122 -1.19 12.01 0.98
N LEU A 123 -1.69 10.93 1.57
CA LEU A 123 -1.01 9.63 1.58
C LEU A 123 -0.85 9.07 0.16
N PHE A 124 -1.92 9.12 -0.63
CA PHE A 124 -1.92 8.67 -2.02
C PHE A 124 -0.90 9.46 -2.83
N LYS A 125 -0.91 10.79 -2.75
CA LYS A 125 0.09 11.63 -3.42
C LYS A 125 1.51 11.32 -2.97
N LYS A 126 1.74 11.11 -1.67
CA LYS A 126 3.06 10.73 -1.14
C LYS A 126 3.57 9.41 -1.73
N GLN A 127 2.68 8.43 -1.94
CA GLN A 127 3.04 7.08 -2.40
C GLN A 127 3.05 6.92 -3.94
N THR A 128 2.32 7.76 -4.66
CA THR A 128 2.15 7.65 -6.12
C THR A 128 2.77 8.81 -6.90
N GLY A 129 3.03 9.94 -6.25
CA GLY A 129 3.48 11.18 -6.88
C GLY A 129 2.34 12.06 -7.43
N MET A 130 1.10 11.58 -7.45
CA MET A 130 -0.05 12.27 -8.05
C MET A 130 -1.29 12.18 -7.16
N LYS A 131 -2.24 13.09 -7.31
CA LYS A 131 -3.50 13.04 -6.56
C LYS A 131 -4.39 11.90 -7.07
N PRO A 132 -5.32 11.37 -6.25
CA PRO A 132 -6.26 10.34 -6.68
C PRO A 132 -7.07 10.73 -7.94
N MET A 133 -7.50 11.99 -8.04
CA MET A 133 -8.26 12.50 -9.19
C MET A 133 -7.43 12.50 -10.48
N GLU A 134 -6.18 12.93 -10.38
CA GLU A 134 -5.23 12.92 -11.51
C GLU A 134 -4.98 11.48 -11.98
N PHE A 135 -4.83 10.54 -11.04
CA PHE A 135 -4.68 9.11 -11.35
C PHE A 135 -5.93 8.53 -12.04
N LYS A 136 -7.14 8.87 -11.56
CA LYS A 136 -8.41 8.41 -12.14
C LYS A 136 -8.54 8.88 -13.59
N ASN A 137 -8.31 10.17 -13.84
CA ASN A 137 -8.42 10.75 -15.18
C ASN A 137 -7.39 10.18 -16.16
N MET A 138 -6.17 9.87 -15.70
CA MET A 138 -5.13 9.25 -16.53
C MET A 138 -5.49 7.81 -16.94
N SER A 139 -6.25 7.09 -16.11
CA SER A 139 -6.63 5.70 -16.40
C SER A 139 -7.87 5.55 -17.29
N LEU A 140 -8.60 6.64 -17.52
CA LEU A 140 -9.82 6.68 -18.36
C LEU A 140 -9.53 7.07 -19.81
N ASN A 141 -8.29 7.44 -20.13
CA ASN A 141 -7.77 7.67 -21.49
C ASN A 141 -6.94 6.48 -21.95
#